data_AF-A0A4Y2RNC3-F1
#
_entry.id   AF-A0A4Y2RNC3-F1
#
_cell.length_a   1.000
_cell.length_b   1.000
_cell.length_c   1.000
_cell.angle_alpha   90.00
_cell.angle_beta   90.00
_cell.angle_gamma   90.00
#
_symmetry.space_group_name_H-M   'P 1'
#
loop_
_entity.id
_entity.type
_entity.pdbx_description
1 polymer ?
#
loop_
_entity_poly.entity_id
_entity_poly.type
_entity_poly.pdbx_seq_one_letter_code
_entity_poly.pdbx_strand_id
1 'polypeptide(L)'
;MDILMLKEGKGKVKGRFYSSKDLQNSNLMIECKKSILFLHAISGCDTTSGFYGKGKLQAVQLFNHSKYLQDIPEIFNNPKSTYTDIEISGERFIIALYSNTKKGT
;
A
#
# COMPACT_ATOMS: atom_id res chain seq x y z
N MET A 1 -20.16 -11.40 0.10
CA MET A 1 -19.84 -11.54 1.54
C MET A 1 -19.24 -10.23 2.02
N ASP A 2 -19.55 -9.78 3.23
CA ASP A 2 -18.81 -8.69 3.88
C ASP A 2 -18.05 -9.23 5.09
N ILE A 3 -16.80 -8.81 5.25
CA ILE A 3 -15.94 -9.15 6.38
C ILE A 3 -15.85 -7.91 7.27
N LEU A 4 -16.17 -8.08 8.55
CA LEU A 4 -16.03 -7.03 9.56
C LEU A 4 -14.75 -7.25 10.36
N MET A 5 -13.85 -6.28 10.38
CA MET A 5 -12.67 -6.27 11.23
C MET A 5 -12.92 -5.44 12.49
N LEU A 6 -12.80 -6.06 13.66
CA LEU A 6 -12.86 -5.35 14.93
C LEU A 6 -11.48 -4.81 15.29
N LYS A 7 -11.37 -3.49 15.39
CA LYS A 7 -10.27 -2.84 16.11
C LYS A 7 -10.72 -2.65 17.55
N GLU A 8 -10.11 -3.40 18.46
CA GLU A 8 -10.39 -3.26 19.89
C GLU A 8 -10.05 -1.85 20.39
N GLY A 9 -10.82 -1.41 21.38
CA GLY A 9 -10.56 -0.15 22.06
C GLY A 9 -9.28 -0.24 22.90
N LYS A 10 -8.62 0.89 23.11
CA LYS A 10 -7.44 0.97 24.00
C LYS A 10 -7.56 2.18 24.91
N GLY A 11 -7.53 1.96 26.22
CA GLY A 11 -7.71 3.01 27.23
C GLY A 11 -9.07 3.70 27.06
N LYS A 12 -9.06 5.02 26.83
CA LYS A 12 -10.27 5.82 26.60
C LYS A 12 -10.82 5.76 25.17
N VAL A 13 -10.11 5.10 24.23
CA VAL A 13 -10.54 4.99 22.83
C VAL A 13 -11.46 3.79 22.70
N LYS A 14 -12.71 4.03 22.26
CA LYS A 14 -13.67 2.95 21.96
C LYS A 14 -13.23 2.13 20.75
N GLY A 15 -13.55 0.84 20.77
CA GLY A 15 -13.37 -0.03 19.63
C GLY A 15 -14.21 0.41 18.43
N ARG A 16 -13.81 -0.02 17.23
CA ARG A 16 -14.52 0.24 15.98
C ARG A 16 -14.51 -0.98 15.08
N PHE A 17 -15.59 -1.14 14.32
CA PHE A 17 -15.63 -2.10 13.22
C PHE A 17 -15.25 -1.40 11.91
N TYR A 18 -14.55 -2.14 11.06
CA TYR A 18 -14.27 -1.76 9.68
C TYR A 18 -14.87 -2.81 8.74
N SER A 19 -15.66 -2.37 7.77
CA SER A 19 -16.23 -3.26 6.76
C SER A 19 -15.27 -3.41 5.58
N SER A 20 -15.14 -4.63 5.08
CA SER A 20 -14.41 -4.92 3.84
C SER A 20 -15.06 -4.26 2.62
N LYS A 21 -16.40 -4.13 2.60
CA LYS A 21 -17.10 -3.39 1.55
C LYS A 21 -16.79 -1.91 1.62
N ASP A 22 -16.80 -1.33 2.82
CA ASP A 22 -16.45 0.09 2.99
C ASP A 22 -15.01 0.35 2.53
N LEU A 23 -14.07 -0.54 2.87
CA LEU A 23 -12.69 -0.44 2.42
C LEU A 23 -12.59 -0.51 0.88
N GLN A 24 -13.27 -1.47 0.26
CA GLN A 24 -13.29 -1.63 -1.20
C GLN A 24 -13.89 -0.42 -1.93
N ASN A 25 -14.85 0.26 -1.31
CA ASN A 25 -15.50 1.45 -1.85
C ASN A 25 -14.85 2.76 -1.39
N SER A 26 -13.79 2.68 -0.58
CA SER A 26 -13.12 3.86 -0.03
C SER A 26 -12.22 4.53 -1.05
N ASN A 27 -12.06 5.85 -0.92
CA ASN A 27 -11.09 6.63 -1.69
C ASN A 27 -9.69 6.63 -1.02
N LEU A 28 -9.41 5.69 -0.12
CA LEU A 28 -8.12 5.63 0.59
C LEU A 28 -6.97 5.26 -0.35
N MET A 29 -7.25 4.44 -1.36
CA MET A 29 -6.28 4.04 -2.37
C MET A 29 -6.94 3.86 -3.72
N ILE A 30 -6.23 4.29 -4.77
CA ILE A 30 -6.68 4.10 -6.15
C ILE A 30 -6.76 2.59 -6.43
N GLU A 31 -7.90 2.16 -6.97
CA GLU A 31 -8.21 0.75 -7.26
C GLU A 31 -7.89 -0.20 -6.09
N CYS A 32 -8.44 0.07 -4.91
CA CYS A 32 -8.16 -0.67 -3.66
C CYS A 32 -8.09 -2.19 -3.81
N LYS A 33 -8.97 -2.79 -4.62
CA LYS A 33 -9.00 -4.23 -4.86
C LYS A 33 -7.70 -4.77 -5.49
N LYS A 34 -7.08 -4.00 -6.40
CA LYS A 34 -5.82 -4.37 -7.05
C LYS A 34 -4.62 -3.94 -6.21
N SER A 35 -4.70 -2.78 -5.57
CA SER A 35 -3.54 -2.11 -4.97
C SER A 35 -3.24 -2.53 -3.54
N ILE A 36 -4.22 -3.04 -2.77
CA ILE A 36 -4.06 -3.30 -1.33
C ILE A 36 -2.95 -4.32 -1.03
N LEU A 37 -2.87 -5.41 -1.80
CA LEU A 37 -1.88 -6.47 -1.58
C LEU A 37 -0.47 -5.98 -1.91
N PHE A 38 -0.31 -5.31 -3.05
CA PHE A 38 0.95 -4.70 -3.44
C PHE A 38 1.43 -3.70 -2.38
N LEU A 39 0.57 -2.75 -1.98
CA LEU A 39 0.92 -1.73 -0.99
C LEU A 39 1.25 -2.33 0.38
N HIS A 40 0.54 -3.38 0.81
CA HIS A 40 0.84 -4.08 2.05
C HIS A 40 2.21 -4.76 2.02
N ALA A 41 2.55 -5.44 0.92
CA ALA A 41 3.83 -6.12 0.76
C ALA A 41 4.99 -5.13 0.64
N ILE A 42 4.90 -4.14 -0.26
CA ILE A 42 6.01 -3.22 -0.57
C ILE A 42 6.29 -2.25 0.58
N SER A 43 5.28 -1.88 1.38
CA SER A 43 5.49 -0.97 2.52
C SER A 43 5.91 -1.67 3.82
N GLY A 44 6.11 -2.99 3.78
CA GLY A 44 6.41 -3.84 4.93
C GLY A 44 5.16 -4.53 5.47
N CYS A 45 5.04 -5.84 5.22
CA CYS A 45 3.99 -6.67 5.82
C CYS A 45 4.45 -7.21 7.19
N ASP A 46 3.69 -8.13 7.78
CA ASP A 46 4.04 -8.65 9.12
C ASP A 46 5.33 -9.50 9.11
N THR A 47 5.69 -10.06 7.96
CA THR A 47 6.89 -10.90 7.78
C THR A 47 8.06 -10.16 7.14
N THR A 48 7.88 -8.93 6.66
CA THR A 48 8.93 -8.13 6.03
C THR A 48 9.11 -6.80 6.75
N SER A 49 10.37 -6.40 6.96
CA SER A 49 10.65 -5.07 7.49
C SER A 49 10.23 -4.00 6.49
N GLY A 50 9.75 -2.86 7.00
CA GLY A 50 9.51 -1.68 6.18
C GLY A 50 10.81 -0.97 5.78
N PHE A 51 10.73 -0.10 4.77
CA PHE A 51 11.85 0.71 4.33
C PHE A 51 12.25 1.77 5.38
N TYR A 52 13.57 1.95 5.58
CA TYR A 52 14.09 2.88 6.58
C TYR A 52 13.60 4.31 6.35
N GLY A 53 13.03 4.93 7.39
CA GLY A 53 12.49 6.30 7.31
C GLY A 53 11.22 6.44 6.46
N LYS A 54 10.60 5.33 6.03
CA LYS A 54 9.39 5.34 5.19
C LYS A 54 8.24 4.58 5.86
N GLY A 55 7.14 5.30 6.12
CA GLY A 55 5.93 4.71 6.71
C GLY A 55 4.93 4.22 5.67
N LYS A 56 4.04 3.28 6.06
CA LYS A 56 2.94 2.76 5.22
C LYS A 56 2.08 3.87 4.62
N LEU A 57 1.76 4.90 5.41
CA LEU A 57 0.98 6.05 4.94
C LEU A 57 1.69 6.82 3.83
N GLN A 58 3.02 6.98 3.91
CA GLN A 58 3.79 7.66 2.86
C GLN A 58 3.75 6.87 1.55
N ALA A 59 3.84 5.54 1.61
CA ALA A 59 3.74 4.67 0.44
C ALA A 59 2.36 4.77 -0.23
N VAL A 60 1.28 4.71 0.56
CA VAL A 60 -0.10 4.87 0.05
C VAL A 60 -0.31 6.25 -0.56
N GLN A 61 0.16 7.31 0.10
CA GLN A 61 0.07 8.67 -0.43
C GLN A 61 0.87 8.83 -1.72
N LEU A 62 2.11 8.35 -1.78
CA LEU A 62 2.91 8.39 -3.00
C LEU A 62 2.19 7.69 -4.15
N PHE A 63 1.68 6.49 -3.89
CA PHE A 63 0.95 5.72 -4.89
C PHE A 63 -0.23 6.52 -5.44
N ASN A 64 -1.11 7.03 -4.58
CA ASN A 64 -2.29 7.80 -5.00
C ASN A 64 -1.99 9.05 -5.83
N HIS A 65 -0.84 9.70 -5.62
CA HIS A 65 -0.51 10.93 -6.35
C HIS A 65 0.26 10.67 -7.66
N SER A 66 0.83 9.47 -7.85
CA SER A 66 1.72 9.18 -8.96
C SER A 66 1.06 8.27 -9.99
N LYS A 67 0.63 8.85 -11.13
CA LYS A 67 0.17 8.07 -12.30
C LYS A 67 1.24 7.10 -12.81
N TYR A 68 2.52 7.44 -12.61
CA TYR A 68 3.68 6.64 -12.99
C TYR A 68 3.80 5.30 -12.22
N LEU A 69 3.11 5.16 -11.08
CA LEU A 69 3.19 3.95 -10.24
C LEU A 69 1.94 3.06 -10.35
N GLN A 70 0.90 3.49 -11.09
CA GLN A 70 -0.42 2.87 -11.05
C GLN A 70 -0.52 1.51 -11.75
N ASP A 71 0.39 1.21 -12.67
CA ASP A 71 0.50 -0.08 -13.37
C ASP A 71 1.18 -1.16 -12.51
N ILE A 72 1.92 -0.78 -11.46
CA ILE A 72 2.71 -1.71 -10.65
C ILE A 72 1.85 -2.83 -10.01
N PRO A 73 0.67 -2.54 -9.40
CA PRO A 73 -0.16 -3.59 -8.86
C PRO A 73 -0.60 -4.62 -9.90
N GLU A 74 -0.79 -4.23 -11.16
CA GLU A 74 -1.16 -5.17 -12.22
C GLU A 74 -0.01 -6.12 -12.54
N ILE A 75 1.22 -5.62 -12.54
CA ILE A 75 2.43 -6.42 -12.72
C ILE A 75 2.60 -7.40 -11.55
N PHE A 76 2.45 -6.94 -10.31
CA PHE A 76 2.58 -7.80 -9.12
C PHE A 76 1.46 -8.84 -8.98
N ASN A 77 0.25 -8.53 -9.43
CA ASN A 77 -0.89 -9.46 -9.36
C ASN A 77 -0.98 -10.40 -10.56
N ASN A 78 -0.17 -10.22 -11.61
CA ASN A 78 -0.19 -11.06 -12.79
C ASN A 78 0.68 -12.32 -12.59
N PRO A 79 0.09 -13.53 -12.59
CA PRO A 79 0.84 -14.77 -12.40
C PRO A 79 1.81 -15.10 -13.55
N LYS A 80 1.73 -14.38 -14.68
CA LYS A 80 2.65 -14.50 -15.81
C LYS A 80 3.84 -13.54 -15.74
N SER A 81 3.87 -12.63 -14.76
CA SER A 81 4.99 -11.70 -14.59
C SER A 81 6.25 -12.46 -14.27
N THR A 82 7.35 -12.09 -14.93
CA THR A 82 8.65 -12.66 -14.67
C THR A 82 9.26 -12.05 -13.41
N TYR A 83 10.32 -12.69 -12.88
CA TYR A 83 11.10 -12.12 -11.79
C TYR A 83 11.60 -10.70 -12.14
N THR A 84 12.07 -10.52 -13.38
CA THR A 84 12.58 -9.23 -13.87
C THR A 84 11.49 -8.15 -13.89
N ASP A 85 10.25 -8.49 -14.29
CA ASP A 85 9.14 -7.53 -14.26
C ASP A 85 8.83 -7.04 -12.84
N ILE A 86 8.86 -7.97 -11.88
CA ILE A 86 8.63 -7.69 -10.46
C ILE A 86 9.77 -6.84 -9.89
N GLU A 87 11.02 -7.20 -10.18
CA GLU A 87 12.21 -6.48 -9.73
C GLU A 87 12.21 -5.03 -10.23
N ILE A 88 12.07 -4.83 -11.54
CA ILE A 88 12.05 -3.48 -12.16
C ILE A 88 10.91 -2.63 -11.59
N SER A 89 9.72 -3.22 -11.46
CA SER A 89 8.55 -2.48 -10.95
C SER A 89 8.66 -2.16 -9.47
N GLY A 90 9.21 -3.08 -8.67
CA GLY A 90 9.50 -2.88 -7.26
C GLY A 90 10.56 -1.81 -7.05
N GLU A 91 11.69 -1.90 -7.75
CA GLU A 91 12.76 -0.90 -7.73
C GLU A 91 12.23 0.49 -8.08
N ARG A 92 11.42 0.57 -9.14
CA ARG A 92 10.76 1.82 -9.56
C ARG A 92 9.94 2.45 -8.44
N PHE A 93 9.16 1.66 -7.70
CA PHE A 93 8.41 2.16 -6.55
C PHE A 93 9.33 2.65 -5.43
N ILE A 94 10.38 1.89 -5.11
CA ILE A 94 11.34 2.21 -4.05
C ILE A 94 12.10 3.50 -4.35
N ILE A 95 12.59 3.66 -5.59
CA ILE A 95 13.25 4.90 -6.03
C ILE A 95 12.31 6.09 -5.86
N ALA A 96 11.05 5.98 -6.30
CA ALA A 96 10.05 7.04 -6.12
C ALA A 96 9.80 7.34 -4.63
N LEU A 97 9.77 6.31 -3.78
CA LEU A 97 9.56 6.42 -2.33
C LEU A 97 10.67 7.23 -1.64
N TYR A 98 11.92 7.08 -2.06
CA TYR A 98 13.04 7.87 -1.53
C TYR A 98 13.21 9.23 -2.20
N SER A 99 12.85 9.35 -3.48
CA SER A 99 12.96 10.60 -4.25
C SER A 99 11.91 11.64 -3.84
N ASN A 100 10.77 11.21 -3.30
CA ASN A 100 9.71 12.11 -2.82
C ASN A 100 9.98 12.68 -1.40
N THR A 101 11.25 12.77 -1.00
CA THR A 101 11.61 13.52 0.21
C THR A 101 11.58 15.00 -0.14
N LYS A 102 10.68 15.76 0.49
CA LYS A 102 10.84 17.21 0.55
C LYS A 102 12.27 17.45 1.05
N LYS A 103 13.09 18.18 0.29
CA LYS A 103 14.31 18.79 0.83
C LYS A 103 13.89 19.48 2.12
N GLY A 104 14.37 18.98 3.25
CA GLY A 104 14.13 19.64 4.53
C GLY A 104 14.61 21.08 4.40
N THR A 105 13.68 22.01 4.56
CA THR A 105 13.97 23.40 4.93
C THR A 105 14.46 23.42 6.36
#